data_AF-A0A9E0MKX7-F1
#
_entry.id   AF-A0A9E0MKX7-F1
#
_cell.length_a   1.000
_cell.length_b   1.000
_cell.length_c   1.000
_cell.angle_alpha   90.00
_cell.angle_beta   90.00
_cell.angle_gamma   90.00
#
_symmetry.space_group_name_H-M   'P 1'
#
loop_
_entity.id
_entity.type
_entity.pdbx_description
1 polymer ?
#
loop_
_entity_poly.entity_id
_entity_poly.type
_entity_poly.pdbx_seq_one_letter_code
_entity_poly.pdbx_strand_id
1 'polypeptide(L)'
;MRTAILSVVLVGVAACATPRPQPEPPKSASEHLREAARHEQEAAAHEQAAAEAARSGYEGYACGDRALSDQTQTGGEPVTRWVPCWSVERDASAAHRAEAERLRAEARAHRATARTLADVERTFCAIMPEDELTHTPFYHRTDVASVEPYREGDALAGAQITFRPVRGLTVEWMREALLCHRARAASLGYPATYMPYDPTTLRATHLAVATAGGAVVVTVRADDDVTAAVVWSRAQALKP
;
A
#
# COMPACT_ATOMS: atom_id res chain seq x y z
N MET A 1 21.42 54.21 -45.74
CA MET A 1 20.32 54.17 -44.74
C MET A 1 20.17 52.70 -44.32
N ARG A 2 20.94 52.23 -43.32
CA ARG A 2 20.54 52.02 -41.90
C ARG A 2 19.29 51.13 -41.71
N THR A 3 19.56 49.82 -41.65
CA THR A 3 19.13 48.81 -40.64
C THR A 3 17.90 49.07 -39.76
N ALA A 4 17.01 48.06 -39.70
CA ALA A 4 16.43 47.55 -38.45
C ALA A 4 15.85 46.14 -38.66
N ILE A 5 16.55 45.11 -38.17
CA ILE A 5 16.04 43.74 -38.01
C ILE A 5 15.52 43.63 -36.57
N LEU A 6 14.21 43.40 -36.42
CA LEU A 6 13.57 43.25 -35.12
C LEU A 6 13.68 41.79 -34.66
N SER A 7 14.64 41.50 -33.78
CA SER A 7 14.76 40.20 -33.13
C SER A 7 13.81 40.13 -31.93
N VAL A 8 12.74 39.34 -32.06
CA VAL A 8 11.83 39.01 -30.96
C VAL A 8 12.48 37.91 -30.13
N VAL A 9 12.88 38.24 -28.90
CA VAL A 9 13.37 37.30 -27.90
C VAL A 9 12.14 36.67 -27.21
N LEU A 10 11.83 35.42 -27.56
CA LEU A 10 10.90 34.59 -26.78
C LEU A 10 11.59 34.15 -25.49
N VAL A 11 11.19 34.73 -24.37
CA VAL A 11 11.53 34.24 -23.03
C VAL A 11 10.65 33.02 -22.76
N GLY A 12 11.21 31.83 -22.94
CA GLY A 12 10.57 30.57 -22.59
C GLY A 12 10.40 30.47 -21.07
N VAL A 13 9.15 30.46 -20.62
CA VAL A 13 8.81 30.18 -19.22
C VAL A 13 9.06 28.70 -18.98
N ALA A 14 10.21 28.36 -18.39
CA ALA A 14 10.51 27.01 -17.94
C ALA A 14 9.58 26.70 -16.76
N ALA A 15 8.43 26.08 -17.04
CA ALA A 15 7.58 25.49 -16.03
C ALA A 15 8.39 24.38 -15.34
N CYS A 16 8.75 24.59 -14.06
CA CYS A 16 9.32 23.57 -13.21
C CYS A 16 8.31 22.42 -13.09
N ALA A 17 8.41 21.42 -13.96
CA ALA A 17 7.69 20.16 -13.82
C ALA A 17 8.30 19.44 -12.61
N THR A 18 7.69 19.58 -11.44
CA THR A 18 8.00 18.74 -10.29
C THR A 18 7.72 17.29 -10.67
N PRO A 19 8.72 16.39 -10.61
CA PRO A 19 8.50 14.98 -10.86
C PRO A 19 7.39 14.48 -9.93
N ARG A 20 6.35 13.86 -10.49
CA ARG A 20 5.33 13.21 -9.65
C ARG A 20 6.04 12.15 -8.80
N PRO A 21 5.84 12.15 -7.47
CA PRO A 21 6.40 11.09 -6.63
C PRO A 21 5.90 9.75 -7.15
N GLN A 22 6.83 8.81 -7.37
CA GLN A 22 6.45 7.46 -7.77
C GLN A 22 5.63 6.83 -6.65
N PRO A 23 4.55 6.09 -6.97
CA PRO A 23 3.79 5.38 -5.97
C PRO A 23 4.72 4.42 -5.23
N GLU A 24 4.63 4.41 -3.89
CA GLU A 24 5.43 3.52 -3.06
C GLU A 24 5.23 2.05 -3.49
N PRO A 25 6.28 1.22 -3.41
CA PRO A 25 6.12 -0.21 -3.60
C PRO A 25 5.12 -0.78 -2.57
N PRO A 26 4.37 -1.83 -2.95
CA PRO A 26 3.37 -2.40 -2.07
C PRO A 26 4.08 -3.10 -0.91
N LYS A 27 3.60 -2.85 0.31
CA LYS A 27 4.18 -3.45 1.51
C LYS A 27 3.69 -4.90 1.64
N SER A 28 4.60 -5.81 1.96
CA SER A 28 4.28 -7.16 2.41
C SER A 28 3.50 -7.16 3.73
N ALA A 29 2.87 -8.28 4.07
CA ALA A 29 2.23 -8.45 5.37
C ALA A 29 3.21 -8.23 6.53
N SER A 30 4.45 -8.71 6.38
CA SER A 30 5.52 -8.52 7.38
C SER A 30 5.95 -7.06 7.52
N GLU A 31 5.99 -6.31 6.42
CA GLU A 31 6.28 -4.87 6.44
C GLU A 31 5.17 -4.10 7.13
N HIS A 32 3.91 -4.40 6.83
CA HIS A 32 2.79 -3.81 7.55
C HIS A 32 2.87 -4.07 9.06
N LEU A 33 3.25 -5.27 9.49
CA LEU A 33 3.43 -5.55 10.93
C LEU A 33 4.60 -4.78 11.54
N ARG A 34 5.72 -4.61 10.81
CA ARG A 34 6.85 -3.77 11.25
C ARG A 34 6.47 -2.31 11.39
N GLU A 35 5.75 -1.76 10.41
CA GLU A 35 5.23 -0.38 10.45
C GLU A 35 4.26 -0.20 11.63
N ALA A 36 3.36 -1.16 11.85
CA ALA A 36 2.48 -1.14 13.01
C ALA A 36 3.25 -1.13 14.34
N ALA A 37 4.31 -1.93 14.46
CA ALA A 37 5.14 -1.95 15.66
C ALA A 37 5.90 -0.62 15.84
N ARG A 38 6.38 -0.01 14.76
CA ARG A 38 7.02 1.32 14.81
C ARG A 38 6.05 2.37 15.35
N HIS A 39 4.84 2.45 14.79
CA HIS A 39 3.84 3.40 15.24
C HIS A 39 3.41 3.21 16.71
N GLU A 40 3.37 1.97 17.22
CA GLU A 40 3.11 1.74 18.65
C GLU A 40 4.26 2.22 19.54
N GLN A 41 5.52 2.04 19.11
CA GLN A 41 6.67 2.54 19.85
C GLN A 41 6.67 4.08 19.89
N GLU A 42 6.40 4.71 18.76
CA GLU A 42 6.26 6.18 18.66
C GLU A 42 5.08 6.68 19.51
N ALA A 43 3.93 5.99 19.48
CA ALA A 43 2.78 6.33 20.31
C ALA A 43 3.11 6.25 21.81
N ALA A 44 3.82 5.19 22.23
CA ALA A 44 4.26 5.06 23.62
C ALA A 44 5.24 6.17 24.04
N ALA A 45 6.13 6.61 23.14
CA ALA A 45 7.01 7.75 23.39
C ALA A 45 6.21 9.05 23.57
N HIS A 46 5.19 9.28 22.73
CA HIS A 46 4.30 10.43 22.88
C HIS A 46 3.49 10.39 24.18
N GLU A 47 3.04 9.22 24.63
CA GLU A 47 2.38 9.11 25.94
C GLU A 47 3.30 9.43 27.11
N GLN A 48 4.56 8.97 27.06
CA GLN A 48 5.56 9.31 28.06
C GLN A 48 5.80 10.83 28.09
N ALA A 49 5.98 11.45 26.93
CA ALA A 49 6.11 12.90 26.81
C ALA A 49 4.86 13.65 27.33
N ALA A 50 3.66 13.14 27.03
CA ALA A 50 2.42 13.71 27.55
C ALA A 50 2.35 13.65 29.09
N ALA A 51 2.79 12.54 29.69
CA ALA A 51 2.83 12.35 31.13
C ALA A 51 3.92 13.21 31.80
N GLU A 52 5.06 13.42 31.14
CA GLU A 52 6.10 14.35 31.58
C GLU A 52 5.61 15.80 31.53
N ALA A 53 5.03 16.23 30.42
CA ALA A 53 4.45 17.57 30.28
C ALA A 53 3.36 17.83 31.32
N ALA A 54 2.48 16.86 31.56
CA ALA A 54 1.45 16.94 32.61
C ALA A 54 2.04 17.08 34.02
N ARG A 55 3.14 16.38 34.33
CA ARG A 55 3.85 16.48 35.62
C ARG A 55 4.57 17.82 35.79
N SER A 56 5.20 18.33 34.73
CA SER A 56 5.84 19.66 34.74
C SER A 56 4.82 20.81 34.84
N GLY A 57 3.57 20.54 34.47
CA GLY A 57 2.48 21.49 34.39
C GLY A 57 1.90 21.98 35.72
N TYR A 58 2.42 21.57 36.90
CA TYR A 58 2.65 22.41 38.10
C TYR A 58 2.72 21.67 39.46
N GLU A 59 3.70 22.07 40.30
CA GLU A 59 3.52 22.24 41.76
C GLU A 59 3.23 23.74 42.03
N GLY A 60 1.95 24.14 42.19
CA GLY A 60 1.58 25.52 42.58
C GLY A 60 0.79 26.43 41.62
N TYR A 61 0.21 25.96 40.49
CA TYR A 61 -0.62 26.82 39.61
C TYR A 61 -2.01 26.76 40.19
N ALA A 62 -2.51 27.90 40.62
CA ALA A 62 -3.94 28.10 40.67
C ALA A 62 -4.29 28.96 39.45
N CYS A 63 -4.70 28.32 38.35
CA CYS A 63 -5.37 29.03 37.27
C CYS A 63 -6.89 28.96 37.54
N GLY A 64 -7.60 30.04 37.20
CA GLY A 64 -8.99 30.25 37.64
C GLY A 64 -10.00 29.96 36.54
N ASP A 65 -10.68 28.81 36.63
CA ASP A 65 -11.78 28.41 35.74
C ASP A 65 -13.16 28.77 36.33
N ARG A 66 -13.19 29.22 37.60
CA ARG A 66 -14.44 29.59 38.27
C ARG A 66 -14.89 30.96 37.79
N ALA A 67 -16.10 31.02 37.23
CA ALA A 67 -16.84 32.26 37.06
C ALA A 67 -16.83 33.04 38.38
N LEU A 68 -16.32 34.26 38.34
CA LEU A 68 -16.43 35.17 39.48
C LEU A 68 -17.93 35.35 39.76
N SER A 69 -18.37 34.94 40.94
CA SER A 69 -19.38 35.72 41.63
C SER A 69 -18.71 37.07 41.92
N ASP A 70 -19.35 38.16 41.49
CA ASP A 70 -18.87 39.56 41.58
C ASP A 70 -18.63 40.05 43.04
N GLN A 71 -18.62 39.15 44.03
CA GLN A 71 -18.61 39.44 45.46
C GLN A 71 -17.41 38.88 46.24
N THR A 72 -16.35 38.36 45.61
CA THR A 72 -15.14 37.94 46.36
C THR A 72 -14.22 39.11 46.66
N GLN A 73 -14.70 40.05 47.48
CA GLN A 73 -13.86 40.96 48.25
C GLN A 73 -13.81 40.46 49.70
N THR A 74 -12.84 39.59 50.02
CA THR A 74 -12.47 39.34 51.42
C THR A 74 -11.35 40.29 51.80
N GLY A 75 -11.67 41.39 52.51
CA GLY A 75 -10.68 42.10 53.33
C GLY A 75 -9.82 43.18 52.69
N GLY A 76 -10.21 43.75 51.53
CA GLY A 76 -9.61 45.00 51.04
C GLY A 76 -8.26 44.88 50.33
N GLU A 77 -7.67 43.69 50.20
CA GLU A 77 -6.58 43.46 49.26
C GLU A 77 -7.12 43.01 47.89
N PRO A 78 -6.69 43.63 46.78
CA PRO A 78 -7.07 43.17 45.45
C PRO A 78 -6.56 41.74 45.23
N VAL A 79 -7.40 40.84 44.74
CA VAL A 79 -6.94 39.51 44.31
C VAL A 79 -5.93 39.72 43.18
N THR A 80 -4.64 39.56 43.49
CA THR A 80 -3.55 39.91 42.59
C THR A 80 -3.40 38.85 41.50
N ARG A 81 -3.67 39.26 40.24
CA ARG A 81 -3.36 38.59 38.97
C ARG A 81 -3.69 37.09 38.88
N TRP A 82 -4.91 36.78 38.46
CA TRP A 82 -5.19 35.48 37.84
C TRP A 82 -4.55 35.42 36.44
N VAL A 83 -3.72 34.40 36.21
CA VAL A 83 -3.14 34.11 34.90
C VAL A 83 -4.10 33.19 34.14
N PRO A 84 -4.38 33.42 32.84
CA PRO A 84 -5.18 32.51 32.03
C PRO A 84 -4.65 31.07 32.11
N CYS A 85 -5.54 30.07 32.12
CA CYS A 85 -5.17 28.65 32.16
C CYS A 85 -4.45 28.12 30.90
N TRP A 86 -4.03 28.99 30.00
CA TRP A 86 -3.19 28.64 28.86
C TRP A 86 -1.79 28.36 29.40
N SER A 87 -1.46 27.07 29.54
CA SER A 87 -0.11 26.65 29.84
C SER A 87 0.43 25.85 28.65
N VAL A 88 1.62 26.23 28.19
CA VAL A 88 2.30 25.58 27.07
C VAL A 88 2.44 24.08 27.34
N GLU A 89 2.59 23.69 28.61
CA GLU A 89 2.73 22.32 29.07
C GLU A 89 1.41 21.53 28.97
N ARG A 90 0.26 22.13 29.30
CA ARG A 90 -1.05 21.47 29.15
C ARG A 90 -1.39 21.28 27.68
N ASP A 91 -1.11 22.28 26.86
CA ASP A 91 -1.32 22.22 25.41
C ASP A 91 -0.38 21.18 24.77
N ALA A 92 0.90 21.14 25.19
CA ALA A 92 1.85 20.12 24.76
C ALA A 92 1.42 18.70 25.19
N SER A 93 0.93 18.52 26.41
CA SER A 93 0.41 17.23 26.89
C SER A 93 -0.81 16.78 26.09
N ALA A 94 -1.73 17.69 25.76
CA ALA A 94 -2.87 17.40 24.90
C ALA A 94 -2.44 17.03 23.47
N ALA A 95 -1.50 17.78 22.89
CA ALA A 95 -0.97 17.51 21.55
C ALA A 95 -0.29 16.13 21.47
N HIS A 96 0.53 15.77 22.46
CA HIS A 96 1.16 14.46 22.52
C HIS A 96 0.16 13.31 22.66
N ARG A 97 -0.92 13.48 23.44
CA ARG A 97 -1.99 12.47 23.52
C ARG A 97 -2.70 12.28 22.19
N ALA A 98 -3.06 13.38 21.53
CA ALA A 98 -3.71 13.33 20.21
C ALA A 98 -2.82 12.63 19.17
N GLU A 99 -1.51 12.90 19.21
CA GLU A 99 -0.55 12.26 18.32
C GLU A 99 -0.39 10.75 18.61
N ALA A 100 -0.33 10.35 19.89
CA ALA A 100 -0.32 8.94 20.27
C ALA A 100 -1.58 8.20 19.78
N GLU A 101 -2.75 8.83 19.88
CA GLU A 101 -4.01 8.26 19.37
C GLU A 101 -3.99 8.09 17.84
N ARG A 102 -3.47 9.09 17.10
CA ARG A 102 -3.28 9.03 15.65
C ARG A 102 -2.37 7.85 15.26
N LEU A 103 -1.20 7.76 15.88
CA LEU A 103 -0.22 6.70 15.61
C LEU A 103 -0.80 5.31 15.92
N ARG A 104 -1.59 5.16 16.98
CA ARG A 104 -2.30 3.90 17.25
C ARG A 104 -3.35 3.57 16.20
N ALA A 105 -4.05 4.55 15.67
CA ALA A 105 -4.98 4.34 14.57
C ALA A 105 -4.25 3.82 13.33
N GLU A 106 -3.09 4.39 13.01
CA GLU A 106 -2.23 3.93 11.91
C GLU A 106 -1.69 2.51 12.15
N ALA A 107 -1.24 2.21 13.36
CA ALA A 107 -0.84 0.86 13.73
C ALA A 107 -1.97 -0.17 13.56
N ARG A 108 -3.21 0.18 13.97
CA ARG A 108 -4.39 -0.67 13.76
C ARG A 108 -4.69 -0.87 12.28
N ALA A 109 -4.59 0.18 11.47
CA ALA A 109 -4.80 0.10 10.03
C ALA A 109 -3.81 -0.86 9.37
N HIS A 110 -2.51 -0.74 9.69
CA HIS A 110 -1.49 -1.65 9.18
C HIS A 110 -1.70 -3.11 9.60
N ARG A 111 -2.06 -3.37 10.87
CA ARG A 111 -2.41 -4.73 11.31
C ARG A 111 -3.65 -5.27 10.62
N ALA A 112 -4.62 -4.42 10.29
CA ALA A 112 -5.80 -4.83 9.53
C ALA A 112 -5.40 -5.26 8.12
N THR A 113 -4.59 -4.46 7.41
CA THR A 113 -4.08 -4.82 6.08
C THR A 113 -3.26 -6.10 6.10
N ALA A 114 -2.33 -6.26 7.05
CA ALA A 114 -1.53 -7.48 7.18
C ALA A 114 -2.41 -8.72 7.39
N ARG A 115 -3.47 -8.62 8.21
CA ARG A 115 -4.44 -9.70 8.41
C ARG A 115 -5.21 -10.02 7.14
N THR A 116 -5.69 -9.00 6.42
CA THR A 116 -6.36 -9.21 5.13
C THR A 116 -5.49 -9.95 4.13
N LEU A 117 -4.21 -9.60 4.00
CA LEU A 117 -3.27 -10.30 3.11
C LEU A 117 -3.12 -11.78 3.51
N ALA A 118 -2.86 -12.04 4.80
CA ALA A 118 -2.71 -13.39 5.32
C ALA A 118 -3.98 -14.24 5.21
N ASP A 119 -5.16 -13.63 5.39
CA ASP A 119 -6.45 -14.30 5.28
C ASP A 119 -6.75 -14.66 3.83
N VAL A 120 -6.50 -13.75 2.88
CA VAL A 120 -6.67 -14.00 1.44
C VAL A 120 -5.74 -15.13 0.97
N GLU A 121 -4.47 -15.11 1.38
CA GLU A 121 -3.53 -16.20 1.08
C GLU A 121 -4.02 -17.53 1.65
N ARG A 122 -4.41 -17.55 2.93
CA ARG A 122 -4.93 -18.77 3.57
C ARG A 122 -6.18 -19.30 2.87
N THR A 123 -7.10 -18.44 2.44
CA THR A 123 -8.33 -18.85 1.76
C THR A 123 -8.03 -19.53 0.42
N PHE A 124 -7.25 -18.89 -0.45
CA PHE A 124 -6.99 -19.45 -1.79
C PHE A 124 -6.01 -20.64 -1.76
N CYS A 125 -5.09 -20.67 -0.81
CA CYS A 125 -4.11 -21.74 -0.71
C CYS A 125 -4.58 -22.95 0.11
N ALA A 126 -5.74 -22.89 0.79
CA ALA A 126 -6.21 -23.97 1.68
C ALA A 126 -6.39 -25.33 1.00
N ILE A 127 -6.72 -25.34 -0.30
CA ILE A 127 -7.00 -26.56 -1.07
C ILE A 127 -5.82 -26.99 -1.95
N MET A 128 -4.71 -26.25 -1.90
CA MET A 128 -3.55 -26.52 -2.75
C MET A 128 -2.63 -27.57 -2.12
N PRO A 129 -2.23 -28.60 -2.87
CA PRO A 129 -1.16 -29.52 -2.47
C PRO A 129 0.15 -28.79 -2.17
N GLU A 130 0.97 -29.33 -1.26
CA GLU A 130 2.21 -28.67 -0.82
C GLU A 130 3.24 -28.49 -1.94
N ASP A 131 3.33 -29.45 -2.86
CA ASP A 131 4.14 -29.38 -4.07
C ASP A 131 3.71 -28.21 -4.97
N GLU A 132 2.40 -28.04 -5.17
CA GLU A 132 1.82 -26.92 -5.92
C GLU A 132 2.00 -25.56 -5.23
N LEU A 133 2.35 -25.50 -3.94
CA LEU A 133 2.69 -24.22 -3.29
C LEU A 133 4.06 -23.68 -3.70
N THR A 134 4.94 -24.54 -4.22
CA THR A 134 6.35 -24.20 -4.52
C THR A 134 6.58 -23.74 -5.96
N HIS A 135 5.69 -24.13 -6.89
CA HIS A 135 5.75 -23.76 -8.29
C HIS A 135 4.35 -23.47 -8.81
N THR A 136 4.23 -22.59 -9.80
CA THR A 136 2.91 -22.36 -10.42
C THR A 136 2.68 -23.33 -11.55
N PRO A 137 1.43 -23.49 -12.04
CA PRO A 137 1.15 -24.34 -13.21
C PRO A 137 2.01 -24.00 -14.44
N PHE A 138 2.52 -22.77 -14.55
CA PHE A 138 3.41 -22.36 -15.63
C PHE A 138 4.83 -22.93 -15.55
N TYR A 139 5.19 -23.56 -14.43
CA TYR A 139 6.43 -24.33 -14.33
C TYR A 139 6.44 -25.51 -15.31
N HIS A 140 5.27 -26.07 -15.61
CA HIS A 140 5.06 -27.17 -16.56
C HIS A 140 5.01 -26.67 -18.02
N ARG A 141 6.11 -26.09 -18.51
CA ARG A 141 6.19 -25.53 -19.88
C ARG A 141 5.87 -26.56 -20.98
N THR A 142 6.15 -27.84 -20.73
CA THR A 142 5.81 -28.95 -21.63
C THR A 142 4.30 -29.14 -21.81
N ASP A 143 3.49 -28.60 -20.93
CA ASP A 143 2.03 -28.62 -21.02
C ASP A 143 1.46 -27.34 -21.63
N VAL A 144 2.29 -26.33 -21.92
CA VAL A 144 1.87 -25.12 -22.64
C VAL A 144 1.80 -25.40 -24.14
N ALA A 145 0.60 -25.31 -24.71
CA ALA A 145 0.34 -25.51 -26.13
C ALA A 145 0.72 -24.28 -26.96
N SER A 146 0.31 -23.08 -26.52
CA SER A 146 0.63 -21.82 -27.19
C SER A 146 0.72 -20.65 -26.20
N VAL A 147 1.46 -19.63 -26.62
CA VAL A 147 1.54 -18.33 -25.95
C VAL A 147 1.38 -17.25 -26.99
N GLU A 148 0.33 -16.45 -26.84
CA GLU A 148 -0.10 -15.44 -27.80
C GLU A 148 -0.25 -14.08 -27.12
N PRO A 149 0.02 -12.96 -27.82
CA PRO A 149 -0.18 -11.65 -27.24
C PRO A 149 -1.68 -11.39 -27.07
N TYR A 150 -2.09 -10.96 -25.88
CA TYR A 150 -3.46 -10.48 -25.67
C TYR A 150 -3.52 -9.00 -26.04
N ARG A 151 -4.44 -8.63 -26.95
CA ARG A 151 -4.58 -7.27 -27.47
C ARG A 151 -5.99 -6.74 -27.28
N GLU A 152 -6.08 -5.45 -27.01
CA GLU A 152 -7.32 -4.68 -27.01
C GLU A 152 -7.23 -3.66 -28.14
N GLY A 153 -7.93 -3.92 -29.25
CA GLY A 153 -7.65 -3.26 -30.52
C GLY A 153 -6.24 -3.62 -31.02
N ASP A 154 -5.44 -2.61 -31.38
CA ASP A 154 -4.06 -2.81 -31.82
C ASP A 154 -3.03 -2.80 -30.66
N ALA A 155 -3.45 -2.37 -29.46
CA ALA A 155 -2.58 -2.23 -28.30
C ALA A 155 -2.29 -3.58 -27.63
N LEU A 156 -1.06 -3.78 -27.17
CA LEU A 156 -0.69 -4.92 -26.35
C LEU A 156 -1.27 -4.73 -24.95
N ALA A 157 -2.19 -5.59 -24.54
CA ALA A 157 -2.83 -5.56 -23.22
C ALA A 157 -2.32 -6.67 -22.28
N GLY A 158 -1.58 -7.66 -22.79
CA GLY A 158 -0.96 -8.70 -21.98
C GLY A 158 -0.69 -9.99 -22.74
N ALA A 159 -1.04 -11.14 -22.16
CA ALA A 159 -0.78 -12.44 -22.74
C ALA A 159 -1.95 -13.42 -22.59
N GLN A 160 -2.09 -14.31 -23.56
CA GLN A 160 -2.95 -15.48 -23.51
C GLN A 160 -2.08 -16.74 -23.59
N ILE A 161 -2.28 -17.65 -22.64
CA ILE A 161 -1.54 -18.90 -22.50
C ILE A 161 -2.53 -20.06 -22.59
N THR A 162 -2.35 -20.92 -23.58
CA THR A 162 -3.20 -22.09 -23.78
C THR A 162 -2.46 -23.34 -23.34
N PHE A 163 -3.07 -24.16 -22.48
CA PHE A 163 -2.51 -25.44 -22.05
C PHE A 163 -3.02 -26.58 -22.93
N ARG A 164 -2.17 -27.58 -23.14
CA ARG A 164 -2.56 -28.88 -23.69
C ARG A 164 -3.57 -29.54 -22.74
N PRO A 165 -4.42 -30.46 -23.23
CA PRO A 165 -5.28 -31.25 -22.34
C PRO A 165 -4.44 -32.08 -21.37
N VAL A 166 -4.50 -31.73 -20.08
CA VAL A 166 -3.86 -32.47 -18.98
C VAL A 166 -4.95 -33.12 -18.14
N ARG A 167 -4.79 -34.41 -17.82
CA ARG A 167 -5.77 -35.13 -17.02
C ARG A 167 -5.90 -34.51 -15.64
N GLY A 168 -7.11 -34.07 -15.29
CA GLY A 168 -7.39 -33.43 -14.00
C GLY A 168 -7.21 -31.91 -13.99
N LEU A 169 -6.67 -31.32 -15.06
CA LEU A 169 -6.55 -29.86 -15.19
C LEU A 169 -7.89 -29.26 -15.61
N THR A 170 -8.63 -28.71 -14.66
CA THR A 170 -9.89 -27.98 -14.92
C THR A 170 -9.67 -26.47 -14.84
N VAL A 171 -10.64 -25.71 -15.36
CA VAL A 171 -10.64 -24.24 -15.23
C VAL A 171 -10.68 -23.81 -13.77
N GLU A 172 -11.48 -24.49 -12.95
CA GLU A 172 -11.60 -24.22 -11.52
C GLU A 172 -10.28 -24.47 -10.81
N TRP A 173 -9.65 -25.63 -11.05
CA TRP A 173 -8.36 -25.95 -10.44
C TRP A 173 -7.29 -24.94 -10.84
N MET A 174 -7.18 -24.62 -12.13
CA MET A 174 -6.20 -23.64 -12.64
C MET A 174 -6.44 -22.26 -12.02
N ARG A 175 -7.71 -21.83 -11.89
CA ARG A 175 -8.07 -20.56 -11.26
C ARG A 175 -7.63 -20.53 -9.79
N GLU A 176 -7.92 -21.57 -9.03
CA GLU A 176 -7.58 -21.64 -7.61
C GLU A 176 -6.05 -21.64 -7.39
N ALA A 177 -5.31 -22.43 -8.17
CA ALA A 177 -3.85 -22.45 -8.11
C ALA A 177 -3.24 -21.06 -8.38
N LEU A 178 -3.68 -20.39 -9.45
CA LEU A 178 -3.18 -19.06 -9.79
C LEU A 178 -3.59 -17.99 -8.76
N LEU A 179 -4.79 -18.09 -8.18
CA LEU A 179 -5.23 -17.18 -7.12
C LEU A 179 -4.43 -17.38 -5.84
N CYS A 180 -4.07 -18.61 -5.47
CA CYS A 180 -3.18 -18.90 -4.35
C CYS A 180 -1.82 -18.20 -4.54
N HIS A 181 -1.17 -18.39 -5.69
CA HIS A 181 0.13 -17.75 -5.95
C HIS A 181 0.07 -16.24 -6.03
N ARG A 182 -1.02 -15.69 -6.57
CA ARG A 182 -1.23 -14.23 -6.58
C ARG A 182 -1.44 -13.68 -5.17
N ALA A 183 -2.17 -14.39 -4.32
CA ALA A 183 -2.35 -14.02 -2.92
C ALA A 183 -1.02 -14.06 -2.15
N ARG A 184 -0.22 -15.12 -2.36
CA ARG A 184 1.12 -15.24 -1.78
C ARG A 184 2.07 -14.15 -2.27
N ALA A 185 2.05 -13.83 -3.57
CA ALA A 185 2.80 -12.70 -4.12
C ALA A 185 2.42 -11.38 -3.43
N ALA A 186 1.12 -11.14 -3.20
CA ALA A 186 0.63 -9.95 -2.50
C ALA A 186 1.10 -9.92 -1.03
N SER A 187 0.98 -11.03 -0.30
CA SER A 187 1.49 -11.16 1.08
C SER A 187 2.99 -10.89 1.19
N LEU A 188 3.76 -11.22 0.14
CA LEU A 188 5.20 -10.98 0.05
C LEU A 188 5.57 -9.57 -0.46
N GLY A 189 4.60 -8.74 -0.86
CA GLY A 189 4.87 -7.40 -1.40
C GLY A 189 5.31 -7.39 -2.87
N TYR A 190 4.89 -8.40 -3.65
CA TYR A 190 5.20 -8.55 -5.07
C TYR A 190 6.70 -8.49 -5.42
N PRO A 191 7.58 -9.23 -4.72
CA PRO A 191 9.01 -9.18 -5.02
C PRO A 191 9.27 -9.76 -6.41
N ALA A 192 10.12 -9.09 -7.21
CA ALA A 192 10.43 -9.52 -8.58
C ALA A 192 11.08 -10.92 -8.66
N THR A 193 11.63 -11.40 -7.55
CA THR A 193 12.27 -12.72 -7.41
C THR A 193 11.27 -13.85 -7.13
N TYR A 194 10.03 -13.55 -6.73
CA TYR A 194 9.01 -14.57 -6.52
C TYR A 194 8.42 -15.00 -7.86
N MET A 195 8.75 -16.22 -8.28
CA MET A 195 8.28 -16.84 -9.53
C MET A 195 8.45 -15.90 -10.74
N PRO A 196 9.70 -15.54 -11.09
CA PRO A 196 9.99 -14.52 -12.11
C PRO A 196 9.51 -14.92 -13.51
N TYR A 197 9.25 -16.21 -13.73
CA TYR A 197 8.70 -16.75 -14.97
C TYR A 197 7.16 -16.57 -15.08
N ASP A 198 6.47 -16.36 -13.97
CA ASP A 198 5.01 -16.33 -13.94
C ASP A 198 4.48 -14.92 -14.25
N PRO A 199 3.67 -14.74 -15.31
CA PRO A 199 3.06 -13.46 -15.64
C PRO A 199 1.92 -13.05 -14.67
N THR A 200 1.34 -13.99 -13.92
CA THR A 200 0.17 -13.77 -13.06
C THR A 200 0.52 -13.23 -11.67
N THR A 201 1.79 -13.32 -11.27
CA THR A 201 2.30 -12.80 -9.99
C THR A 201 2.61 -11.31 -10.03
N LEU A 202 2.32 -10.63 -11.15
CA LEU A 202 2.50 -9.19 -11.31
C LEU A 202 1.32 -8.41 -10.70
N ARG A 203 1.62 -7.24 -10.13
CA ARG A 203 0.60 -6.26 -9.70
C ARG A 203 -0.10 -5.63 -10.91
N ALA A 204 -1.27 -5.04 -10.69
CA ALA A 204 -2.03 -4.30 -11.72
C ALA A 204 -2.31 -5.16 -12.96
N THR A 205 -2.58 -6.44 -12.71
CA THR A 205 -3.01 -7.40 -13.72
C THR A 205 -4.36 -7.98 -13.36
N HIS A 206 -5.09 -8.46 -14.36
CA HIS A 206 -6.34 -9.16 -14.26
C HIS A 206 -6.17 -10.54 -14.85
N LEU A 207 -6.69 -11.53 -14.14
CA LEU A 207 -6.61 -12.93 -14.50
C LEU A 207 -7.99 -13.42 -14.93
N ALA A 208 -8.07 -14.07 -16.08
CA ALA A 208 -9.22 -14.85 -16.50
C ALA A 208 -8.77 -16.25 -16.89
N VAL A 209 -9.52 -17.26 -16.45
CA VAL A 209 -9.30 -18.66 -16.83
C VAL A 209 -10.61 -19.17 -17.43
N ALA A 210 -10.52 -19.70 -18.64
CA ALA A 210 -11.66 -20.19 -19.41
C ALA A 210 -11.29 -21.46 -20.19
N THR A 211 -12.30 -22.11 -20.77
CA THR A 211 -12.10 -23.20 -21.72
C THR A 211 -12.29 -22.69 -23.14
N ALA A 212 -11.36 -22.99 -24.04
CA ALA A 212 -11.53 -22.75 -25.48
C ALA A 212 -11.15 -24.01 -26.26
N GLY A 213 -12.06 -24.54 -27.07
CA GLY A 213 -11.80 -25.77 -27.84
C GLY A 213 -11.45 -26.99 -26.97
N GLY A 214 -11.90 -27.03 -25.71
CA GLY A 214 -11.57 -28.09 -24.75
C GLY A 214 -10.22 -27.92 -24.04
N ALA A 215 -9.43 -26.89 -24.40
CA ALA A 215 -8.19 -26.53 -23.72
C ALA A 215 -8.45 -25.48 -22.62
N VAL A 216 -7.64 -25.50 -21.56
CA VAL A 216 -7.63 -24.44 -20.54
C VAL A 216 -6.81 -23.26 -21.07
N VAL A 217 -7.42 -22.08 -21.07
CA VAL A 217 -6.83 -20.83 -21.52
C VAL A 217 -6.77 -19.85 -20.37
N VAL A 218 -5.57 -19.33 -20.12
CA VAL A 218 -5.29 -18.30 -19.12
C VAL A 218 -5.02 -16.99 -19.85
N THR A 219 -5.81 -15.96 -19.55
CA THR A 219 -5.59 -14.60 -20.03
C THR A 219 -5.11 -13.74 -18.87
N VAL A 220 -3.98 -13.06 -19.08
CA VAL A 220 -3.41 -12.08 -18.17
C VAL A 220 -3.45 -10.73 -18.85
N ARG A 221 -4.31 -9.84 -18.38
CA ARG A 221 -4.45 -8.45 -18.87
C ARG A 221 -3.77 -7.51 -17.88
N ALA A 222 -3.02 -6.52 -18.33
CA ALA A 222 -2.45 -5.47 -17.49
C ALA A 222 -3.30 -4.19 -17.54
N ASP A 223 -3.16 -3.34 -16.53
CA ASP A 223 -3.83 -2.04 -16.48
C ASP A 223 -3.10 -0.93 -17.26
N ASP A 224 -1.84 -1.16 -17.63
CA ASP A 224 -1.01 -0.20 -18.36
C ASP A 224 -0.03 -0.89 -19.32
N ASP A 225 0.44 -0.16 -20.34
CA ASP A 225 1.29 -0.67 -21.42
C ASP A 225 2.65 -1.20 -20.93
N VAL A 226 3.20 -0.61 -19.86
CA VAL A 226 4.50 -1.04 -19.30
C VAL A 226 4.33 -2.39 -18.64
N THR A 227 3.30 -2.55 -17.79
CA THR A 227 2.96 -3.83 -17.18
C THR A 227 2.56 -4.86 -18.23
N ALA A 228 1.84 -4.47 -19.29
CA ALA A 228 1.49 -5.35 -20.40
C ALA A 228 2.73 -5.91 -21.12
N ALA A 229 3.74 -5.07 -21.35
CA ALA A 229 5.01 -5.49 -21.93
C ALA A 229 5.76 -6.48 -21.03
N VAL A 230 5.74 -6.28 -19.70
CA VAL A 230 6.34 -7.22 -18.73
C VAL A 230 5.58 -8.55 -18.69
N VAL A 231 4.24 -8.51 -18.66
CA VAL A 231 3.37 -9.70 -18.75
C VAL A 231 3.74 -10.50 -20.00
N TRP A 232 3.78 -9.83 -21.16
CA TRP A 232 4.13 -10.47 -22.42
C TRP A 232 5.55 -11.03 -22.41
N SER A 233 6.53 -10.28 -21.88
CA SER A 233 7.92 -10.76 -21.76
C SER A 233 8.03 -12.02 -20.91
N ARG A 234 7.31 -12.10 -19.78
CA ARG A 234 7.29 -13.30 -18.93
C ARG A 234 6.59 -14.47 -19.62
N ALA A 235 5.43 -14.22 -20.22
CA ALA A 235 4.69 -15.25 -20.94
C ALA A 235 5.50 -15.85 -22.10
N GLN A 236 6.26 -15.04 -22.84
CA GLN A 236 7.11 -15.55 -23.92
C GLN A 236 8.17 -16.55 -23.44
N ALA A 237 8.64 -16.45 -22.20
CA ALA A 237 9.56 -17.42 -21.62
C ALA A 237 8.90 -18.79 -21.33
N LEU A 238 7.58 -18.88 -21.44
CA LEU A 238 6.79 -20.10 -21.30
C LEU A 238 6.55 -20.81 -22.64
N LYS A 239 6.95 -20.21 -23.77
CA LYS A 239 6.80 -20.85 -25.08
C LYS A 239 7.50 -22.22 -25.06
N PRO A 240 6.83 -23.27 -25.57
CA PRO A 240 7.38 -24.62 -25.63
C PRO A 240 8.59 -24.72 -26.57
#